data_AF-A0A2W0BQU9-F1
#
_entry.id   AF-A0A2W0BQU9-F1
#
_cell.length_a   1.000
_cell.length_b   1.000
_cell.length_c   1.000
_cell.angle_alpha   90.00
_cell.angle_beta   90.00
_cell.angle_gamma   90.00
#
_symmetry.space_group_name_H-M   'P 1'
#
loop_
_entity.id
_entity.type
_entity.pdbx_description
1 polymer ?
#
loop_
_entity_poly.entity_id
_entity_poly.type
_entity_poly.pdbx_seq_one_letter_code
_entity_poly.pdbx_strand_id
1 'polypeptide(L)' 'MMRADRVEASWDSEKKKWLVRIQAGEEVIRRYCDAPKDADEQRIRAAAQKTLVDDGYESNGVQVAIKR' A
#
# COMPACT_ATOMS: atom_id res chain seq x y z
N MET A 1 4.93 -3.39 -17.00
CA MET A 1 4.46 -3.20 -15.62
C MET A 1 3.25 -2.27 -15.66
N MET A 2 2.29 -2.44 -14.74
CA MET A 2 1.10 -1.59 -14.66
C MET A 2 1.34 -0.44 -13.69
N ARG A 3 0.86 0.76 -13.99
CA ARG A 3 0.96 1.89 -13.05
C ARG A 3 -0.33 1.99 -12.24
N ALA A 4 -0.21 2.08 -10.93
CA ALA A 4 -1.33 2.46 -10.07
C ALA A 4 -1.54 3.98 -10.14
N ASP A 5 -2.79 4.42 -10.26
CA ASP A 5 -3.15 5.84 -10.17
C ASP A 5 -3.03 6.34 -8.74
N ARG A 6 -3.40 5.49 -7.77
CA ARG A 6 -3.40 5.86 -6.36
C ARG A 6 -3.09 4.67 -5.48
N VAL A 7 -2.32 4.93 -4.42
CA VAL A 7 -2.02 3.95 -3.39
C VAL A 7 -2.27 4.55 -2.02
N GLU A 8 -3.02 3.82 -1.21
CA GLU A 8 -3.34 4.21 0.15
C GLU A 8 -3.02 3.07 1.10
N ALA A 9 -2.21 3.33 2.12
CA ALA A 9 -1.95 2.42 3.22
C ALA A 9 -2.75 2.88 4.44
N SER A 10 -3.67 2.04 4.91
CA SER A 10 -4.54 2.31 6.05
C SER A 10 -4.39 1.23 7.12
N TRP A 11 -4.38 1.60 8.39
CA TRP A 11 -4.34 0.60 9.47
C TRP A 11 -5.70 -0.10 9.62
N ASP A 12 -5.68 -1.43 9.54
CA ASP A 12 -6.84 -2.28 9.84
C ASP A 12 -6.77 -2.73 11.31
N SER A 13 -7.65 -2.18 12.14
CA SER A 13 -7.70 -2.49 13.58
C SER A 13 -8.23 -3.88 13.90
N GLU A 14 -9.01 -4.48 13.01
CA GLU A 14 -9.58 -5.82 13.18
C GLU A 14 -8.49 -6.88 12.96
N LYS A 15 -7.76 -6.76 11.85
CA LYS A 15 -6.67 -7.68 11.50
C LYS A 15 -5.34 -7.32 12.13
N LYS A 16 -5.24 -6.12 12.73
CA LYS A 16 -4.00 -5.53 13.26
C LYS A 16 -2.88 -5.54 12.20
N LYS A 17 -3.22 -5.16 10.98
CA LYS A 17 -2.31 -5.13 9.83
C LYS A 17 -2.56 -3.89 8.99
N TRP A 18 -1.56 -3.49 8.22
CA TRP A 18 -1.72 -2.42 7.24
C TRP A 18 -2.43 -2.96 5.99
N LEU A 19 -3.50 -2.30 5.58
CA LEU A 19 -4.23 -2.55 4.34
C LEU A 19 -3.78 -1.54 3.28
N VAL A 20 -3.15 -2.05 2.25
CA VAL A 20 -2.76 -1.31 1.05
C VAL A 20 -3.89 -1.42 0.03
N ARG A 21 -4.45 -0.28 -0.36
CA ARG A 21 -5.41 -0.15 -1.46
C ARG A 21 -4.67 0.41 -2.66
N ILE A 22 -4.63 -0.37 -3.73
CA ILE A 22 -4.02 -0.03 -5.01
C ILE A 22 -5.17 0.23 -5.98
N GLN A 23 -5.24 1.42 -6.55
CA GLN A 23 -6.25 1.79 -7.54
C GLN A 23 -5.58 1.98 -8.90
N ALA A 24 -6.11 1.32 -9.92
CA ALA A 24 -5.69 1.45 -11.32
C ALA A 24 -6.95 1.54 -12.20
N GLY A 25 -7.28 2.75 -12.66
CA GLY A 25 -8.54 3.06 -13.32
C GLY A 25 -9.74 2.75 -12.42
N GLU A 26 -10.60 1.85 -12.88
CA GLU A 26 -11.77 1.34 -12.15
C GLU A 26 -11.44 0.16 -11.23
N GLU A 27 -10.28 -0.47 -11.41
CA GLU A 27 -9.85 -1.61 -10.60
C GLU A 27 -9.29 -1.15 -9.26
N VAL A 28 -9.72 -1.81 -8.18
CA VAL A 28 -9.21 -1.56 -6.82
C VAL A 28 -8.79 -2.88 -6.19
N ILE A 29 -7.49 -3.05 -6.04
CA ILE A 29 -6.88 -4.19 -5.36
C ILE A 29 -6.63 -3.84 -3.90
N ARG A 30 -6.90 -4.79 -3.01
CA ARG A 30 -6.64 -4.69 -1.58
C ARG A 30 -5.65 -5.77 -1.15
N ARG A 31 -4.56 -5.37 -0.50
CA ARG A 31 -3.52 -6.27 0.00
C ARG A 31 -3.12 -5.89 1.40
N TYR A 32 -2.91 -6.89 2.24
CA TYR A 32 -2.36 -6.66 3.58
C TYR A 32 -0.84 -6.72 3.51
N CYS A 33 -0.16 -5.81 4.21
CA CYS A 33 1.28 -5.88 4.40
C CYS A 33 1.63 -6.02 5.89
N ASP A 34 2.71 -6.75 6.15
CA ASP A 34 3.22 -6.97 7.50
C ASP A 34 4.16 -5.83 7.87
N ALA A 35 3.60 -4.85 8.60
CA ALA A 35 4.33 -3.78 9.25
C ALA A 35 3.71 -3.49 10.63
N PRO A 36 4.50 -3.11 11.64
CA PRO A 36 3.96 -2.73 12.94
C PRO A 36 3.09 -1.47 12.83
N LYS A 37 2.11 -1.33 13.74
CA LYS A 37 1.24 -0.15 13.81
C LYS A 37 2.04 1.15 14.02
N ASP A 38 3.02 1.08 14.90
CA ASP A 38 3.94 2.17 15.26
C ASP A 38 5.16 2.25 14.33
N ALA A 39 5.13 1.60 13.17
CA ALA A 39 6.15 1.81 12.17
C ALA A 39 6.15 3.27 11.70
N ASP A 40 7.34 3.83 11.49
CA ASP A 40 7.47 5.13 10.82
C ASP A 40 6.85 5.10 9.42
N GLU A 41 6.39 6.26 8.97
CA GLU A 41 5.76 6.41 7.64
C GLU A 41 6.63 5.87 6.52
N GLN A 42 7.95 6.02 6.63
CA GLN A 42 8.89 5.47 5.64
C GLN A 42 8.82 3.94 5.57
N ARG A 43 8.73 3.25 6.71
CA ARG A 43 8.59 1.78 6.74
C ARG A 43 7.25 1.34 6.18
N ILE A 44 6.16 2.05 6.52
CA ILE A 44 4.83 1.76 5.99
C ILE A 44 4.80 1.95 4.47
N ARG A 45 5.38 3.04 3.95
CA ARG A 45 5.50 3.26 2.50
C ARG A 45 6.32 2.19 1.82
N ALA A 46 7.48 1.84 2.39
CA ALA A 46 8.32 0.80 1.83
C ALA A 46 7.59 -0.56 1.77
N ALA A 47 6.85 -0.92 2.83
CA ALA A 47 6.04 -2.13 2.86
C ALA A 47 4.92 -2.08 1.79
N ALA A 48 4.21 -0.95 1.68
CA ALA A 48 3.17 -0.77 0.66
C ALA A 48 3.71 -0.79 -0.78
N GLN A 49 4.86 -0.15 -1.03
CA GLN A 49 5.54 -0.18 -2.33
C GLN A 49 6.00 -1.59 -2.68
N LYS A 50 6.52 -2.35 -1.70
CA LYS A 50 6.90 -3.74 -1.90
C LYS A 50 5.70 -4.60 -2.30
N THR A 51 4.59 -4.48 -1.59
CA THR A 51 3.33 -5.17 -1.92
C THR A 51 2.86 -4.82 -3.33
N LEU A 52 2.96 -3.55 -3.70
CA LEU A 52 2.57 -3.09 -5.02
C LEU A 52 3.43 -3.70 -6.15
N VAL A 53 4.74 -3.80 -5.95
CA VAL A 53 5.65 -4.46 -6.90
C VAL A 53 5.39 -5.97 -6.98
N ASP A 54 5.07 -6.62 -5.85
CA ASP A 54 4.74 -8.04 -5.79
C ASP A 54 3.47 -8.38 -6.60
N ASP A 55 2.47 -7.49 -6.58
CA ASP A 55 1.27 -7.55 -7.44
C ASP A 55 1.53 -7.13 -8.91
N GLY A 56 2.78 -6.78 -9.28
CA GLY A 56 3.17 -6.49 -10.66
C GLY A 56 3.02 -5.03 -11.10
N TYR A 57 2.79 -4.12 -10.16
CA TYR A 57 2.69 -2.68 -10.44
C TYR A 57 4.03 -1.95 -10.31
N GLU A 58 4.13 -0.80 -10.95
CA GLU A 58 5.26 0.12 -10.83
C GLU A 58 5.20 0.92 -9.53
N SER A 59 6.24 0.82 -8.71
CA SER A 59 6.41 1.63 -7.50
C SER A 59 6.99 3.02 -7.77
N ASN A 60 7.58 3.24 -8.96
CA ASN A 60 8.29 4.47 -9.26
C ASN A 60 7.32 5.59 -9.65
N GLY A 61 7.31 6.68 -8.88
CA GLY A 61 6.42 7.83 -9.09
C GLY A 61 5.03 7.74 -8.44
N VAL A 62 4.69 6.59 -7.83
CA VAL A 62 3.44 6.42 -7.09
C VAL A 62 3.58 6.96 -5.66
N GLN A 63 2.74 7.94 -5.31
CA GLN A 63 2.70 8.48 -3.96
C GLN A 63 1.80 7.61 -3.07
N VAL A 64 2.40 6.99 -2.06
CA VAL A 64 1.65 6.22 -1.05
C VAL A 64 1.11 7.18 0.01
N ALA A 65 -0.20 7.37 0.04
CA ALA A 65 -0.89 8.08 1.10
C ALA A 65 -1.02 7.17 2.33
N ILE A 66 -0.66 7.66 3.51
CA ILE A 66 -0.77 6.89 4.76
C ILE A 66 -1.93 7.46 5.57
N LYS A 67 -2.85 6.60 5.98
CA LYS A 67 -3.94 6.92 6.91
C LYS A 67 -3.82 6.07 8.16
N ARG A 68 -3.78 6.73 9.31
CA ARG A 68 -3.63 6.11 10.62
C ARG A 68 -4.96 6.04 11.33
#